data_AF-A0A6L5ZLB6-F1
#
_entry.id   AF-A0A6L5ZLB6-F1
#
_cell.length_a   1.000
_cell.length_b   1.000
_cell.length_c   1.000
_cell.angle_alpha   90.00
_cell.angle_beta   90.00
_cell.angle_gamma   90.00
#
_symmetry.space_group_name_H-M   'P 1'
#
loop_
_entity.id
_entity.type
_entity.pdbx_description
1 polymer ?
#
loop_
_entity_poly.entity_id
_entity_poly.type
_entity_poly.pdbx_seq_one_letter_code
_entity_poly.pdbx_strand_id
1 'polypeptide(L)'
;MFLHSHFFDSDALPGMAGKDRFRPQLDEIRSWHGRDICLHRYEYEHDTSQGTFAGGPNSYANWLELPDIEFILQELGLGTLTYGILDRVNPNGPGFFLIATRA
;
A
#
# COMPACT_ATOMS: atom_id res chain seq x y z
N MET A 1 -3.29 16.88 2.30
CA MET A 1 -3.64 15.57 2.86
C MET A 1 -2.37 14.94 3.42
N PHE A 2 -2.40 14.46 4.66
CA PHE A 2 -1.33 13.61 5.18
C PHE A 2 -1.68 12.15 4.88
N LEU A 3 -0.70 11.39 4.37
CA LEU A 3 -0.84 9.96 4.12
C LEU A 3 0.36 9.26 4.74
N HIS A 4 0.10 8.26 5.58
CA HIS A 4 1.09 7.34 6.12
C HIS A 4 0.64 5.93 5.78
N SER A 5 1.43 5.21 4.98
CA SER A 5 1.04 3.91 4.44
C SER A 5 2.26 3.04 4.13
N HIS A 6 2.01 1.74 4.06
CA HIS A 6 2.88 0.81 3.35
C HIS A 6 2.51 0.75 1.86
N PHE A 7 3.45 0.24 1.06
CA PHE A 7 3.25 -0.02 -0.37
C PHE A 7 3.96 -1.32 -0.77
N PHE A 8 3.50 -1.94 -1.85
CA PHE A 8 4.11 -3.14 -2.42
C PHE A 8 5.36 -2.78 -3.23
N ASP A 9 6.43 -3.54 -3.01
CA ASP A 9 7.68 -3.46 -3.77
C ASP A 9 8.24 -4.90 -3.89
N SER A 10 8.26 -5.42 -5.11
CA SER A 10 8.75 -6.78 -5.36
C SER A 10 10.21 -6.96 -4.99
N ASP A 11 11.02 -5.90 -5.08
CA ASP A 11 12.46 -5.96 -4.80
C ASP A 11 12.73 -5.98 -3.29
N ALA A 12 11.85 -5.38 -2.50
CA ALA A 12 11.94 -5.41 -1.03
C ALA A 12 11.37 -6.70 -0.42
N LEU A 13 10.44 -7.36 -1.12
CA LEU A 13 9.71 -8.54 -0.64
C LEU A 13 10.61 -9.64 -0.03
N PRO A 14 11.78 -10.02 -0.62
CA PRO A 14 12.64 -11.05 -0.04
C PRO A 14 13.14 -10.74 1.39
N GLY A 15 13.28 -9.45 1.73
CA GLY A 15 13.76 -8.97 3.03
C GLY A 15 12.65 -8.74 4.07
N MET A 16 11.38 -8.89 3.69
CA MET A 16 10.25 -8.66 4.60
C MET A 16 9.98 -9.87 5.49
N ALA A 17 9.87 -9.63 6.80
CA ALA A 17 9.44 -10.63 7.77
C ALA A 17 8.03 -11.17 7.48
N GLY A 18 7.15 -10.32 6.91
CA GLY A 18 5.76 -10.66 6.57
C GLY A 18 5.53 -11.11 5.13
N LYS A 19 6.57 -11.45 4.35
CA LYS A 19 6.41 -11.77 2.91
C LYS A 19 5.40 -12.89 2.63
N ASP A 20 5.34 -13.90 3.50
CA ASP A 20 4.44 -15.05 3.36
C ASP A 20 2.98 -14.72 3.71
N ARG A 21 2.67 -13.44 3.97
CA ARG A 21 1.30 -12.94 4.10
C ARG A 21 0.72 -12.44 2.79
N PHE A 22 1.57 -12.20 1.79
CA PHE A 22 1.09 -11.91 0.45
C PHE A 22 0.42 -13.15 -0.17
N ARG A 23 -0.69 -12.94 -0.88
CA ARG A 23 -1.46 -14.00 -1.53
C ARG A 23 -1.61 -13.66 -3.01
N PRO A 24 -0.58 -13.87 -3.85
CA PRO A 24 -0.61 -13.45 -5.26
C PRO A 24 -1.78 -14.01 -6.06
N GLN A 25 -2.27 -15.19 -5.68
CA GLN A 25 -3.46 -15.81 -6.27
C GLN A 25 -4.78 -15.09 -5.97
N LEU A 26 -4.78 -14.15 -5.02
CA LEU A 26 -5.89 -13.29 -4.62
C LEU A 26 -5.67 -11.83 -5.02
N ASP A 27 -4.60 -11.52 -5.77
CA ASP A 27 -4.37 -10.18 -6.29
C ASP A 27 -5.48 -9.82 -7.29
N GLU A 28 -5.88 -8.55 -7.29
CA GLU A 28 -6.92 -8.04 -8.18
C GLU A 28 -6.35 -6.98 -9.11
N ILE A 29 -6.62 -7.08 -10.41
CA ILE A 29 -6.36 -5.99 -11.35
C ILE A 29 -7.63 -5.15 -11.46
N ARG A 30 -7.51 -3.85 -11.23
CA ARG A 30 -8.60 -2.88 -11.38
C ARG A 30 -8.20 -1.80 -12.38
N SER A 31 -9.01 -1.62 -13.42
CA SER A 31 -8.87 -0.48 -14.33
C SER A 31 -9.46 0.77 -13.70
N TRP A 32 -8.65 1.82 -13.55
CA TRP A 32 -9.05 3.10 -12.99
C TRP A 32 -8.39 4.24 -13.75
N HIS A 33 -9.19 5.21 -14.23
CA HIS A 33 -8.69 6.34 -15.03
C HIS A 33 -7.82 5.92 -16.23
N GLY A 34 -8.16 4.80 -16.87
CA GLY A 34 -7.44 4.29 -18.05
C GLY A 34 -6.10 3.60 -17.75
N ARG A 35 -5.76 3.39 -16.48
CA ARG A 35 -4.61 2.60 -16.04
C ARG A 35 -5.07 1.34 -15.32
N ASP A 36 -4.42 0.22 -15.60
CA ASP A 36 -4.59 -1.00 -14.82
C ASP A 36 -3.71 -0.95 -13.57
N ILE A 37 -4.31 -1.15 -12.41
CA ILE A 37 -3.68 -1.08 -11.10
C ILE A 37 -3.77 -2.46 -10.45
N CYS A 38 -2.64 -2.98 -10.00
CA CYS A 38 -2.59 -4.25 -9.27
C CYS A 38 -2.79 -4.01 -7.77
N LEU A 39 -3.74 -4.73 -7.19
CA LEU A 39 -4.06 -4.73 -5.76
C LEU A 39 -3.43 -5.98 -5.13
N HIS A 40 -2.27 -5.82 -4.49
CA HIS A 40 -1.51 -6.94 -3.91
C HIS A 40 -2.10 -7.35 -2.57
N ARG A 41 -2.65 -8.56 -2.46
CA ARG A 41 -3.35 -9.02 -1.24
C ARG A 41 -2.36 -9.32 -0.11
N TYR A 42 -2.48 -8.64 1.02
CA TYR A 42 -1.72 -8.89 2.26
C TYR A 42 -2.65 -9.26 3.43
N GLU A 43 -2.53 -10.50 3.94
CA GLU A 43 -3.32 -11.02 5.06
C GLU A 43 -2.66 -10.68 6.41
N TYR A 44 -3.32 -9.88 7.26
CA TYR A 44 -2.78 -9.48 8.56
C TYR A 44 -3.08 -10.52 9.65
N GLU A 45 -4.31 -11.02 9.68
CA GLU A 45 -4.78 -12.00 10.64
C GLU A 45 -5.68 -13.02 9.92
N HIS A 46 -5.78 -14.24 10.45
CA HIS A 46 -6.81 -15.19 10.02
C HIS A 46 -8.10 -15.04 10.83
N ASP A 47 -8.06 -14.29 11.94
CA ASP A 47 -9.16 -14.05 12.85
C ASP A 47 -9.09 -12.63 13.39
N THR A 48 -10.02 -11.76 12.96
CA THR A 48 -10.12 -10.35 13.39
C THR A 48 -10.91 -10.17 14.70
N SER A 49 -11.30 -11.26 15.37
CA SER A 49 -12.09 -11.22 16.62
C SER A 49 -11.43 -10.44 17.76
N GLN A 50 -10.11 -10.21 17.68
CA GLN A 50 -9.34 -9.47 18.68
C GLN A 50 -9.34 -7.94 18.47
N GLY A 51 -9.88 -7.43 17.36
CA GLY A 51 -10.05 -5.99 17.13
C GLY A 51 -8.74 -5.18 17.08
N THR A 52 -7.60 -5.84 16.90
CA THR A 52 -6.25 -5.24 16.95
C THR A 52 -5.76 -4.70 15.61
N PHE A 53 -6.51 -4.92 14.53
CA PHE A 53 -6.09 -4.47 13.21
C PHE A 53 -6.58 -3.04 12.90
N ALA A 54 -5.63 -2.11 12.78
CA ALA A 54 -5.90 -0.71 12.45
C ALA A 54 -6.33 -0.49 10.97
N GLY A 55 -6.37 -1.53 10.13
CA GLY A 55 -6.74 -1.41 8.71
C GLY A 55 -8.23 -1.64 8.41
N GLY A 56 -9.09 -1.67 9.43
CA GLY A 56 -10.54 -1.74 9.27
C GLY A 56 -11.12 -3.14 9.55
N PRO A 57 -12.38 -3.40 9.12
CA PRO A 57 -13.09 -4.62 9.49
C PRO A 57 -12.57 -5.89 8.80
N ASN A 58 -11.76 -5.73 7.74
CA ASN A 58 -11.20 -6.84 6.99
C ASN A 58 -9.91 -7.33 7.63
N SER A 59 -9.67 -8.64 7.55
CA SER A 59 -8.45 -9.28 8.05
C SER A 59 -7.22 -9.09 7.14
N TYR A 60 -7.38 -8.29 6.10
CA TYR A 60 -6.41 -8.08 5.03
C TYR A 60 -6.42 -6.63 4.56
N ALA A 61 -5.35 -6.22 3.88
CA ALA A 61 -5.35 -5.03 3.03
C ALA A 61 -4.89 -5.39 1.61
N ASN A 62 -5.19 -4.49 0.68
CA ASN A 62 -4.68 -4.54 -0.67
C ASN A 62 -3.61 -3.46 -0.81
N TRP A 63 -2.36 -3.87 -0.94
CA TRP A 63 -1.23 -2.96 -1.06
C TRP A 63 -1.10 -2.53 -2.53
N LEU A 64 -0.88 -1.24 -2.72
CA LEU A 64 -0.60 -0.64 -4.03
C LEU A 64 0.91 -0.50 -4.20
N GLU A 65 1.38 -0.48 -5.45
CA GLU A 65 2.73 -0.05 -5.75
C GLU A 65 2.86 1.48 -5.61
N LEU A 66 4.05 1.96 -5.25
CA LEU A 66 4.27 3.40 -5.07
C LEU A 66 3.88 4.24 -6.30
N PRO A 67 4.21 3.84 -7.55
CA PRO A 67 3.82 4.61 -8.74
C PRO A 67 2.30 4.65 -8.98
N ASP A 68 1.54 3.67 -8.47
CA ASP A 68 0.08 3.67 -8.55
C ASP A 68 -0.52 4.62 -7.52
N ILE A 69 0.04 4.67 -6.30
CA ILE A 69 -0.35 5.63 -5.26
C ILE A 69 -0.13 7.06 -5.76
N GLU A 70 1.05 7.36 -6.30
CA GLU A 70 1.39 8.70 -6.81
C GLU A 70 0.45 9.11 -7.96
N PHE A 71 0.16 8.18 -8.88
CA PHE A 71 -0.79 8.39 -9.96
C PHE A 71 -2.21 8.69 -9.45
N ILE A 72 -2.71 7.90 -8.49
CA ILE A 72 -4.03 8.12 -7.90
C ILE A 72 -4.10 9.51 -7.24
N LEU A 73 -3.08 9.89 -6.47
CA LEU A 73 -3.04 11.20 -5.83
C LEU A 73 -3.06 12.33 -6.87
N GLN A 74 -2.30 12.20 -7.95
CA GLN A 74 -2.30 13.16 -9.05
C GLN A 74 -3.67 13.28 -9.72
N GLU A 75 -4.32 12.16 -10.06
CA GLU A 75 -5.66 12.13 -10.67
C GLU A 75 -6.75 12.71 -9.75
N LEU A 76 -6.57 12.63 -8.43
CA LEU A 76 -7.42 13.28 -7.44
C LEU A 76 -7.11 14.79 -7.28
N GLY A 77 -6.21 15.34 -8.08
CA GLY A 77 -5.80 16.74 -8.06
C GLY A 77 -4.83 17.08 -6.93
N LEU A 78 -4.14 16.09 -6.36
CA LEU A 78 -3.12 16.24 -5.30
C LEU A 78 -1.71 15.97 -5.86
N GLY A 79 -1.30 16.71 -6.89
CA GLY A 79 -0.06 16.44 -7.63
C GLY A 79 1.24 16.94 -6.98
N THR A 80 1.19 17.76 -5.92
CA THR A 80 2.41 18.14 -5.19
C THR A 80 2.59 17.22 -4.00
N LEU A 81 3.57 16.31 -4.11
CA LEU A 81 3.88 15.29 -3.09
C LEU A 81 5.18 15.64 -2.37
N THR A 82 5.11 15.80 -1.05
CA THR A 82 6.29 16.00 -0.19
C THR A 82 6.42 14.82 0.76
N TYR A 83 7.41 13.96 0.50
CA TYR A 83 7.75 12.87 1.40
C TYR A 83 8.52 13.37 2.61
N GLY A 84 8.21 12.83 3.80
CA GLY A 84 9.09 12.98 4.95
C GLY A 84 10.05 11.81 5.07
N ILE A 85 9.53 10.60 5.30
CA ILE A 85 10.29 9.35 5.23
C ILE A 85 9.72 8.50 4.10
N LEU A 86 10.62 7.93 3.31
CA LEU A 86 10.37 6.82 2.38
C LEU A 86 11.36 5.70 2.73
N ASP A 87 10.89 4.72 3.50
CA ASP A 87 11.70 3.61 3.99
C ASP A 87 11.39 2.37 3.14
N ARG A 88 12.30 2.02 2.23
CA ARG A 88 12.18 0.87 1.34
C ARG A 88 12.65 -0.45 1.96
N VAL A 89 13.32 -0.40 3.11
CA VAL A 89 13.99 -1.57 3.70
C VAL A 89 13.37 -1.98 5.04
N ASN A 90 12.23 -1.41 5.39
CA ASN A 90 11.52 -1.75 6.61
C ASN A 90 11.18 -3.25 6.63
N PRO A 91 11.50 -3.99 7.71
CA PRO A 91 11.28 -5.43 7.79
C PRO A 91 9.78 -5.81 7.75
N ASN A 92 8.87 -4.89 8.08
CA ASN A 92 7.43 -5.12 8.00
C ASN A 92 6.83 -4.75 6.64
N GLY A 93 7.63 -4.16 5.75
CA GLY A 93 7.27 -3.77 4.39
C GLY A 93 7.58 -2.31 4.09
N PRO A 94 7.95 -1.98 2.85
CA PRO A 94 8.21 -0.60 2.44
C PRO A 94 7.09 0.34 2.85
N GLY A 95 7.44 1.53 3.31
CA GLY A 95 6.47 2.49 3.79
C GLY A 95 6.93 3.93 3.64
N PHE A 96 5.97 4.83 3.74
CA PHE A 96 6.22 6.25 3.70
C PHE A 96 5.23 7.02 4.57
N PHE A 97 5.61 8.26 4.89
CA PHE A 97 4.61 9.30 5.09
C PHE A 97 4.88 10.49 4.18
N LEU A 98 3.81 11.11 3.69
CA LEU A 98 3.86 12.26 2.80
C LEU A 98 2.76 13.26 3.12
N ILE A 99 2.98 14.49 2.65
CA ILE A 99 1.97 15.52 2.50
C ILE A 99 1.67 15.67 1.01
N ALA A 100 0.43 15.44 0.61
CA ALA A 100 -0.07 15.69 -0.75
C ALA A 100 -0.91 16.97 -0.76
N THR A 101 -0.57 17.93 -1.63
CA THR A 101 -1.32 19.19 -1.80
C THR A 101 -1.80 19.34 -3.23
N ARG A 102 -2.78 20.23 -3.44
CA ARG A 102 -3.26 20.56 -4.78
C ARG A 102 -2.10 21.07 -5.64
N ALA A 103 -2.08 20.62 -6.90
CA ALA A 103 -1.22 21.18 -7.94
C ALA A 103 -1.80 22.50 -8.47
#